data_AF-A0A1Q9HII8-F1
#
_entry.id   AF-A0A1Q9HII8-F1
#
_cell.length_a   1.000
_cell.length_b   1.000
_cell.length_c   1.000
_cell.angle_alpha   90.00
_cell.angle_beta   90.00
_cell.angle_gamma   90.00
#
_symmetry.space_group_name_H-M   'P 1'
#
loop_
_entity.id
_entity.type
_entity.pdbx_description
1 polymer ?
#
loop_
_entity_poly.entity_id
_entity_poly.type
_entity_poly.pdbx_seq_one_letter_code
_entity_poly.pdbx_strand_id
1 'polypeptide(L)'
;MFYFDNVYKSALTLFAVLMLSACAPDPQDDIPLFKSYIKENIDKSSDDPYISSYVTPKDDMYQFLRLMQQGRGELEPLEPLILNGNTEAMVWKARTNSNDINVRSETITLLGKAMKAGDPLAALALSSGGEECWWFGKGSLTSLAANDLGEEIPSNIETCSEENWNKAQQGIKKLADKGDLSAQYYLLKRERIDNPEETRESRDKYIKEIIRLAEGHYYKPLKDYVDSIFERKVKDSQLTGKTPELEKLAVDLMMIAASHNYIPAINFLIDYQWKTISINNPLFDKGMMLGSGGTVSWLLTIFAKHNKSIFSQREIYFYASIYEFITGNNRYLVTKYKEGSLSEEERQKIDAEVAKVTEQITPMVYIDRFTDRTNWVDR
;
A
#
# COMPACT_ATOMS: atom_id res chain seq x y z
N MET A 1 18.34 -42.27 -45.22
CA MET A 1 17.91 -40.93 -45.66
C MET A 1 16.39 -40.75 -45.44
N PHE A 2 15.89 -41.03 -44.22
CA PHE A 2 14.45 -40.93 -43.89
C PHE A 2 14.18 -40.49 -42.45
N TYR A 3 15.22 -40.17 -41.67
CA TYR A 3 15.11 -39.81 -40.25
C TYR A 3 15.30 -38.30 -39.97
N PHE A 4 15.72 -37.51 -40.97
CA PHE A 4 15.97 -36.08 -40.81
C PHE A 4 14.76 -35.20 -41.17
N ASP A 5 13.83 -35.67 -42.02
CA ASP A 5 12.67 -34.85 -42.44
C ASP A 5 11.56 -34.76 -41.37
N ASN A 6 11.43 -35.78 -40.51
CA ASN A 6 10.41 -35.79 -39.44
C ASN A 6 10.82 -34.97 -38.21
N VAL A 7 12.12 -34.82 -37.95
CA VAL A 7 12.62 -33.96 -36.86
C VAL A 7 12.47 -32.49 -37.24
N TYR A 8 12.66 -32.15 -38.53
CA TYR A 8 12.51 -30.78 -39.03
C TYR A 8 11.04 -30.33 -39.02
N LYS A 9 10.09 -31.20 -39.39
CA LYS A 9 8.66 -30.89 -39.29
C LYS A 9 8.17 -30.75 -37.84
N SER A 10 8.68 -31.57 -36.92
CA SER A 10 8.31 -31.52 -35.49
C SER A 10 8.90 -30.30 -34.77
N ALA A 11 10.09 -29.84 -35.18
CA ALA A 11 10.68 -28.61 -34.68
C ALA A 11 9.96 -27.36 -35.21
N LEU A 12 9.50 -27.37 -36.48
CA LEU A 12 8.71 -26.27 -37.03
C LEU A 12 7.32 -26.14 -36.39
N THR A 13 6.65 -27.23 -36.02
CA THR A 13 5.38 -27.17 -35.29
C THR A 13 5.57 -26.71 -33.84
N LEU A 14 6.67 -27.09 -33.17
CA LEU A 14 6.97 -26.59 -31.82
C LEU A 14 7.28 -25.08 -31.81
N PHE A 15 7.98 -24.59 -32.85
CA PHE A 15 8.26 -23.16 -33.01
C PHE A 15 7.01 -22.35 -33.41
N ALA A 16 6.11 -22.93 -34.22
CA ALA A 16 4.85 -22.28 -34.59
C ALA A 16 3.83 -22.21 -33.43
N VAL A 17 3.85 -23.17 -32.49
CA VAL A 17 2.99 -23.17 -31.30
C VAL A 17 3.51 -22.20 -30.22
N LEU A 18 4.82 -21.96 -30.13
CA LEU A 18 5.38 -20.90 -29.27
C LEU A 18 5.12 -19.48 -29.78
N MET A 19 4.93 -19.33 -31.10
CA MET A 19 4.59 -18.05 -31.75
C MET A 19 3.08 -17.72 -31.70
N LEU A 20 2.26 -18.59 -31.12
CA LEU A 20 0.83 -18.35 -30.84
C LEU A 20 0.55 -18.19 -29.33
N SER A 21 1.59 -17.97 -28.52
CA SER A 21 1.36 -17.25 -27.27
C SER A 21 0.88 -15.86 -27.66
N ALA A 22 -0.41 -15.56 -27.44
CA ALA A 22 -0.90 -14.21 -27.57
C ALA A 22 0.00 -13.34 -26.70
N CYS A 23 0.84 -12.49 -27.32
CA CYS A 23 1.60 -11.50 -26.58
C CYS A 23 0.60 -10.75 -25.70
N ALA A 24 0.92 -10.60 -24.41
CA ALA A 24 0.09 -9.82 -23.51
C ALA A 24 -0.25 -8.46 -24.17
N PRO A 25 -1.50 -7.98 -24.10
CA PRO A 25 -1.89 -6.76 -24.80
C PRO A 25 -0.97 -5.59 -24.44
N ASP A 26 -0.64 -4.76 -25.43
CA ASP A 26 0.26 -3.61 -25.23
C ASP A 26 -0.40 -2.59 -24.29
N PRO A 27 0.25 -2.19 -23.18
CA PRO A 27 -0.28 -1.14 -22.31
C PRO A 27 -0.54 0.20 -23.02
N GLN A 28 0.10 0.48 -24.15
CA GLN A 28 -0.19 1.69 -24.94
C GLN A 28 -1.64 1.77 -25.41
N ASP A 29 -2.26 0.62 -25.68
CA ASP A 29 -3.65 0.54 -26.10
C ASP A 29 -4.64 0.95 -24.99
N ASP A 30 -4.17 1.13 -23.74
CA ASP A 30 -5.00 1.60 -22.62
C ASP A 30 -5.16 3.12 -22.59
N ILE A 31 -4.25 3.88 -23.23
CA ILE A 31 -4.26 5.34 -23.22
C ILE A 31 -5.63 5.92 -23.64
N PRO A 32 -6.28 5.44 -24.73
CA PRO A 32 -7.60 5.93 -25.11
C PRO A 32 -8.68 5.69 -24.06
N LEU A 33 -8.57 4.62 -23.24
CA LEU A 33 -9.57 4.29 -22.23
C LEU A 33 -9.59 5.30 -21.07
N PHE A 34 -8.41 5.82 -20.69
CA PHE A 34 -8.30 6.84 -19.64
C PHE A 34 -8.64 8.26 -20.09
N LYS A 35 -8.79 8.51 -21.40
CA LYS A 35 -8.88 9.87 -21.96
C LYS A 35 -10.03 10.70 -21.39
N SER A 36 -11.22 10.13 -21.24
CA SER A 36 -12.37 10.85 -20.68
C SER A 36 -12.17 11.14 -19.20
N TYR A 37 -11.76 10.11 -18.44
CA TYR A 37 -11.48 10.21 -17.02
C TYR A 37 -10.44 11.31 -16.73
N ILE A 38 -9.35 11.38 -17.49
CA ILE A 38 -8.33 12.43 -17.31
C ILE A 38 -8.91 13.80 -17.62
N LYS A 39 -9.55 13.96 -18.78
CA LYS A 39 -10.15 15.24 -19.19
C LYS A 39 -11.13 15.79 -18.15
N GLU A 40 -11.89 14.91 -17.52
CA GLU A 40 -12.92 15.29 -16.56
C GLU A 40 -12.36 15.60 -15.16
N ASN A 41 -11.18 15.10 -14.80
CA ASN A 41 -10.70 15.14 -13.41
C ASN A 41 -9.34 15.83 -13.21
N ILE A 42 -8.56 16.08 -14.26
CA ILE A 42 -7.19 16.65 -14.12
C ILE A 42 -7.16 18.02 -13.46
N ASP A 43 -8.21 18.83 -13.68
CA ASP A 43 -8.33 20.19 -13.11
C ASP A 43 -9.16 20.22 -11.82
N LYS A 44 -9.58 19.06 -11.29
CA LYS A 44 -10.35 18.97 -10.05
C LYS A 44 -9.43 18.74 -8.86
N SER A 45 -9.81 19.30 -7.71
CA SER A 45 -9.17 19.06 -6.42
C SER A 45 -10.23 18.94 -5.33
N SER A 46 -9.90 18.22 -4.27
CA SER A 46 -10.75 18.10 -3.08
C SER A 46 -10.12 18.81 -1.89
N ASP A 47 -10.94 19.62 -1.20
CA ASP A 47 -10.57 20.23 0.09
C ASP A 47 -10.81 19.26 1.27
N ASP A 48 -11.50 18.15 1.06
CA ASP A 48 -11.68 17.11 2.08
C ASP A 48 -10.40 16.24 2.19
N PRO A 49 -9.63 16.34 3.29
CA PRO A 49 -8.39 15.57 3.47
C PRO A 49 -8.64 14.06 3.55
N TYR A 50 -9.88 13.65 3.80
CA TYR A 50 -10.26 12.25 3.96
C TYR A 50 -10.96 11.65 2.73
N ILE A 51 -11.07 12.39 1.62
CA ILE A 51 -11.83 11.94 0.43
C ILE A 51 -11.36 10.58 -0.13
N SER A 52 -10.05 10.29 -0.04
CA SER A 52 -9.45 9.03 -0.46
C SER A 52 -9.05 8.13 0.71
N SER A 53 -9.53 8.44 1.91
CA SER A 53 -9.19 7.72 3.14
C SER A 53 -10.07 6.49 3.31
N TYR A 54 -9.49 5.37 3.71
CA TYR A 54 -10.23 4.16 4.09
C TYR A 54 -11.06 4.37 5.36
N VAL A 55 -10.53 5.14 6.30
CA VAL A 55 -11.16 5.49 7.57
C VAL A 55 -10.98 6.97 7.86
N THR A 56 -11.93 7.56 8.58
CA THR A 56 -11.94 8.97 9.01
C THR A 56 -11.84 9.05 10.54
N PRO A 57 -11.57 10.23 11.14
CA PRO A 57 -11.47 10.36 12.60
C PRO A 57 -12.70 9.92 13.42
N LYS A 58 -13.84 9.70 12.77
CA LYS A 58 -15.08 9.21 13.40
C LYS A 58 -15.15 7.68 13.48
N ASP A 59 -14.32 6.98 12.70
CA ASP A 59 -14.32 5.53 12.60
C ASP A 59 -13.41 4.92 13.69
N ASP A 60 -13.88 3.85 14.33
CA ASP A 60 -13.20 3.19 15.45
C ASP A 60 -11.74 2.80 15.12
N MET A 61 -11.49 2.36 13.89
CA MET A 61 -10.18 1.88 13.44
C MET A 61 -9.19 3.01 13.09
N TYR A 62 -9.64 4.26 13.02
CA TYR A 62 -8.82 5.38 12.54
C TYR A 62 -7.53 5.56 13.33
N GLN A 63 -7.63 5.56 14.66
CA GLN A 63 -6.46 5.80 15.51
C GLN A 63 -5.39 4.73 15.31
N PHE A 64 -5.79 3.45 15.24
CA PHE A 64 -4.87 2.35 15.00
C PHE A 64 -4.25 2.43 13.60
N LEU A 65 -5.06 2.52 12.55
CA LEU A 65 -4.57 2.46 11.16
C LEU A 65 -3.70 3.66 10.82
N ARG A 66 -4.02 4.84 11.35
CA ARG A 66 -3.17 6.02 11.22
C ARG A 66 -1.79 5.80 11.83
N LEU A 67 -1.74 5.34 13.07
CA LEU A 67 -0.47 5.08 13.76
C LEU A 67 0.32 3.97 13.06
N MET A 68 -0.35 2.90 12.63
CA MET A 68 0.28 1.82 11.86
C MET A 68 0.90 2.35 10.56
N GLN A 69 0.16 3.16 9.81
CA GLN A 69 0.65 3.82 8.59
C GLN A 69 1.85 4.72 8.84
N GLN A 70 1.87 5.42 9.96
CA GLN A 70 2.97 6.29 10.35
C GLN A 70 4.20 5.52 10.88
N GLY A 71 4.15 4.19 10.92
CA GLY A 71 5.22 3.34 11.48
C GLY A 71 5.23 3.26 13.00
N ARG A 72 4.17 3.76 13.65
CA ARG A 72 3.95 3.79 15.11
C ARG A 72 2.97 2.70 15.54
N GLY A 73 3.05 1.50 14.96
CA GLY A 73 2.07 0.40 15.07
C GLY A 73 1.85 -0.18 16.46
N GLU A 74 1.45 0.66 17.41
CA GLU A 74 0.99 0.34 18.75
C GLU A 74 -0.34 -0.44 18.65
N LEU A 75 -0.42 -1.55 19.39
CA LEU A 75 -1.59 -2.43 19.40
C LEU A 75 -2.62 -2.00 20.46
N GLU A 76 -2.22 -1.16 21.41
CA GLU A 76 -3.03 -0.65 22.51
C GLU A 76 -4.38 -0.06 22.05
N PRO A 77 -4.48 0.68 20.92
CA PRO A 77 -5.76 1.18 20.43
C PRO A 77 -6.77 0.08 20.05
N LEU A 78 -6.32 -1.15 19.77
CA LEU A 78 -7.20 -2.27 19.39
C LEU A 78 -7.84 -2.96 20.60
N GLU A 79 -7.21 -2.94 21.78
CA GLU A 79 -7.68 -3.66 22.96
C GLU A 79 -9.14 -3.33 23.36
N PRO A 80 -9.53 -2.04 23.54
CA PRO A 80 -10.91 -1.71 23.88
C PRO A 80 -11.90 -2.12 22.76
N LEU A 81 -11.49 -2.06 21.50
CA LEU A 81 -12.32 -2.48 20.36
C LEU A 81 -12.56 -3.98 20.38
N ILE A 82 -11.52 -4.77 20.64
CA ILE A 82 -11.59 -6.23 20.76
C ILE A 82 -12.48 -6.64 21.93
N LEU A 83 -12.35 -5.98 23.08
CA LEU A 83 -13.21 -6.22 24.25
C LEU A 83 -14.69 -5.97 23.93
N ASN A 84 -14.98 -4.97 23.08
CA ASN A 84 -16.32 -4.66 22.61
C ASN A 84 -16.78 -5.54 21.42
N GLY A 85 -15.99 -6.54 21.03
CA GLY A 85 -16.36 -7.51 19.99
C GLY A 85 -16.11 -7.05 18.56
N ASN A 86 -15.32 -5.99 18.34
CA ASN A 86 -14.97 -5.52 17.00
C ASN A 86 -14.10 -6.57 16.28
N THR A 87 -14.65 -7.21 15.24
CA THR A 87 -13.99 -8.30 14.51
C THR A 87 -12.83 -7.81 13.66
N GLU A 88 -12.91 -6.58 13.13
CA GLU A 88 -11.84 -6.00 12.35
C GLU A 88 -10.60 -5.73 13.23
N ALA A 89 -10.79 -5.20 14.43
CA ALA A 89 -9.70 -5.03 15.40
C ALA A 89 -9.04 -6.38 15.76
N MET A 90 -9.84 -7.44 15.93
CA MET A 90 -9.31 -8.80 16.14
C MET A 90 -8.44 -9.26 14.97
N VAL A 91 -8.89 -9.02 13.73
CA VAL A 91 -8.13 -9.36 12.52
C VAL A 91 -6.83 -8.56 12.44
N TRP A 92 -6.87 -7.24 12.66
CA TRP A 92 -5.66 -6.42 12.62
C TRP A 92 -4.64 -6.84 13.67
N LYS A 93 -5.04 -7.02 14.94
CA LYS A 93 -4.14 -7.49 16.01
C LYS A 93 -3.52 -8.84 15.64
N ALA A 94 -4.34 -9.77 15.16
CA ALA A 94 -3.88 -11.09 14.75
C ALA A 94 -2.90 -11.06 13.58
N ARG A 95 -3.17 -10.27 12.53
CA ARG A 95 -2.28 -10.17 11.37
C ARG A 95 -0.93 -9.55 11.74
N THR A 96 -0.92 -8.52 12.60
CA THR A 96 0.31 -7.91 13.11
C THR A 96 1.17 -8.91 13.88
N ASN A 97 0.52 -9.77 14.68
CA ASN A 97 1.20 -10.77 15.52
C ASN A 97 1.40 -12.13 14.85
N SER A 98 1.01 -12.29 13.57
CA SER A 98 1.02 -13.60 12.89
C SER A 98 2.37 -14.31 12.84
N ASN A 99 3.47 -13.54 12.87
CA ASN A 99 4.83 -14.06 12.87
C ASN A 99 5.45 -14.22 14.28
N ASP A 100 4.78 -13.74 15.34
CA ASP A 100 5.24 -13.93 16.71
C ASP A 100 4.73 -15.27 17.25
N ILE A 101 5.69 -16.10 17.65
CA ILE A 101 5.42 -17.44 18.15
C ILE A 101 4.72 -17.41 19.52
N ASN A 102 5.08 -16.48 20.41
CA ASN A 102 4.65 -16.50 21.81
C ASN A 102 3.15 -16.17 21.99
N VAL A 103 2.57 -15.51 20.98
CA VAL A 103 1.17 -15.08 20.96
C VAL A 103 0.39 -15.76 19.83
N ARG A 104 0.91 -16.88 19.31
CA ARG A 104 0.32 -17.59 18.17
C ARG A 104 -1.06 -18.16 18.50
N SER A 105 -1.18 -18.81 19.66
CA SER A 105 -2.46 -19.39 20.10
C SER A 105 -3.52 -18.31 20.30
N GLU A 106 -3.15 -17.14 20.85
CA GLU A 106 -4.01 -15.96 20.97
C GLU A 106 -4.43 -15.43 19.58
N THR A 107 -3.45 -15.27 18.68
CA THR A 107 -3.65 -14.81 17.30
C THR A 107 -4.66 -15.69 16.55
N ILE A 108 -4.47 -17.00 16.56
CA ILE A 108 -5.40 -17.95 15.91
C ILE A 108 -6.78 -17.90 16.58
N THR A 109 -6.82 -17.76 17.91
CA THR A 109 -8.09 -17.63 18.65
C THR A 109 -8.86 -16.36 18.26
N LEU A 110 -8.18 -15.22 18.11
CA LEU A 110 -8.79 -13.97 17.65
C LEU A 110 -9.37 -14.11 16.24
N LEU A 111 -8.60 -14.69 15.31
CA LEU A 111 -9.09 -14.97 13.96
C LEU A 111 -10.27 -15.93 13.96
N GLY A 112 -10.23 -16.99 14.77
CA GLY A 112 -11.34 -17.94 14.88
C GLY A 112 -12.61 -17.29 15.43
N LYS A 113 -12.50 -16.38 16.41
CA LYS A 113 -13.63 -15.59 16.93
C LYS A 113 -14.22 -14.67 15.86
N ALA A 114 -13.38 -13.89 15.18
CA ALA A 114 -13.79 -12.99 14.11
C ALA A 114 -14.44 -13.76 12.95
N MET A 115 -13.84 -14.87 12.52
CA MET A 115 -14.39 -15.75 11.47
C MET A 115 -15.75 -16.32 11.86
N LYS A 116 -15.92 -16.79 13.11
CA LYS A 116 -17.22 -17.29 13.62
C LYS A 116 -18.29 -16.19 13.65
N ALA A 117 -17.88 -14.93 13.89
CA ALA A 117 -18.74 -13.76 13.79
C ALA A 117 -19.05 -13.34 12.34
N GLY A 118 -18.50 -14.04 11.34
CA GLY A 118 -18.76 -13.81 9.92
C GLY A 118 -17.76 -12.89 9.23
N ASP A 119 -16.63 -12.58 9.86
CA ASP A 119 -15.59 -11.74 9.26
C ASP A 119 -14.82 -12.49 8.16
N PRO A 120 -14.89 -12.05 6.89
CA PRO A 120 -14.30 -12.78 5.79
C PRO A 120 -12.77 -12.64 5.70
N LEU A 121 -12.19 -11.58 6.26
CA LEU A 121 -10.73 -11.44 6.29
C LEU A 121 -10.13 -12.32 7.37
N ALA A 122 -10.86 -12.59 8.46
CA ALA A 122 -10.46 -13.60 9.42
C ALA A 122 -10.43 -15.00 8.80
N ALA A 123 -11.46 -15.34 7.99
CA ALA A 123 -11.47 -16.57 7.21
C ALA A 123 -10.31 -16.62 6.21
N LEU A 124 -10.01 -15.49 5.53
CA LEU A 124 -8.89 -15.39 4.60
C LEU A 124 -7.56 -15.67 5.31
N ALA A 125 -7.31 -15.04 6.45
CA ALA A 125 -6.07 -15.25 7.22
C ALA A 125 -5.89 -16.70 7.71
N LEU A 126 -6.99 -17.40 8.00
CA LEU A 126 -6.97 -18.83 8.37
C LEU A 126 -7.01 -19.79 7.17
N SER A 127 -7.04 -19.28 5.95
CA SER A 127 -7.19 -20.09 4.73
C SER A 127 -5.85 -20.47 4.08
N SER A 128 -5.88 -21.42 3.15
CA SER A 128 -4.72 -21.80 2.34
C SER A 128 -4.18 -20.68 1.45
N GLY A 129 -5.02 -19.71 1.08
CA GLY A 129 -4.64 -18.55 0.26
C GLY A 129 -4.40 -17.26 1.05
N GLY A 130 -4.43 -17.32 2.39
CA GLY A 130 -4.07 -16.19 3.25
C GLY A 130 -2.56 -16.03 3.38
N GLU A 131 -2.10 -14.79 3.55
CA GLU A 131 -0.68 -14.49 3.80
C GLU A 131 -0.19 -15.20 5.07
N GLU A 132 -1.05 -15.28 6.08
CA GLU A 132 -0.74 -15.82 7.39
C GLU A 132 -0.57 -17.35 7.38
N CYS A 133 -1.01 -18.05 6.33
CA CYS A 133 -0.77 -19.48 6.20
C CYS A 133 0.73 -19.84 6.18
N TRP A 134 1.57 -18.97 5.60
CA TRP A 134 3.03 -19.11 5.66
C TRP A 134 3.55 -19.16 7.09
N TRP A 135 2.89 -18.45 7.99
CA TRP A 135 3.21 -18.46 9.41
C TRP A 135 2.54 -19.64 10.10
N PHE A 136 1.26 -19.93 9.87
CA PHE A 136 0.48 -20.89 10.65
C PHE A 136 0.64 -22.37 10.27
N GLY A 137 0.99 -22.71 9.03
CA GLY A 137 0.89 -24.08 8.52
C GLY A 137 1.75 -25.12 9.25
N LYS A 138 1.33 -26.39 9.23
CA LYS A 138 2.00 -27.53 9.94
C LYS A 138 3.48 -27.71 9.58
N GLY A 139 3.93 -27.20 8.43
CA GLY A 139 5.32 -27.23 7.98
C GLY A 139 6.07 -25.90 8.11
N SER A 140 5.48 -24.84 8.68
CA SER A 140 6.18 -23.58 8.87
C SER A 140 7.22 -23.69 10.00
N LEU A 141 8.32 -22.95 9.88
CA LEU A 141 9.37 -22.92 10.91
C LEU A 141 8.80 -22.50 12.27
N THR A 142 7.86 -21.55 12.28
CA THR A 142 7.23 -21.06 13.50
C THR A 142 6.25 -22.08 14.11
N SER A 143 5.56 -22.92 13.32
CA SER A 143 4.76 -24.04 13.85
C SER A 143 5.63 -25.12 14.50
N LEU A 144 6.73 -25.47 13.83
CA LEU A 144 7.66 -26.48 14.33
C LEU A 144 8.25 -26.04 15.68
N ALA A 145 8.71 -24.79 15.74
CA ALA A 145 9.20 -24.20 16.98
C ALA A 145 8.12 -24.11 18.07
N ALA A 146 6.85 -23.87 17.73
CA ALA A 146 5.77 -23.74 18.72
C ALA A 146 5.51 -25.07 19.42
N ASN A 147 5.55 -26.17 18.66
CA ASN A 147 5.46 -27.53 19.20
C ASN A 147 6.63 -27.84 20.13
N ASP A 148 7.86 -27.45 19.76
CA ASP A 148 9.05 -27.64 20.60
C ASP A 148 8.97 -26.85 21.92
N LEU A 149 8.29 -25.70 21.92
CA LEU A 149 8.00 -24.88 23.10
C LEU A 149 6.78 -25.37 23.91
N GLY A 150 6.07 -26.40 23.44
CA GLY A 150 4.88 -26.94 24.10
C GLY A 150 3.64 -26.04 23.98
N GLU A 151 3.60 -25.12 23.02
CA GLU A 151 2.41 -24.31 22.76
C GLU A 151 1.33 -25.10 22.03
N GLU A 152 0.14 -25.17 22.63
CA GLU A 152 -1.01 -25.81 21.99
C GLU A 152 -1.76 -24.83 21.07
N ILE A 153 -1.77 -25.16 19.78
CA ILE A 153 -2.63 -24.50 18.79
C ILE A 153 -4.09 -24.97 19.00
N PRO A 154 -5.08 -24.07 19.02
CA PRO A 154 -6.48 -24.46 19.19
C PRO A 154 -6.93 -25.48 18.13
N SER A 155 -7.20 -26.72 18.55
CA SER A 155 -7.53 -27.83 17.65
C SER A 155 -8.87 -27.70 16.93
N ASN A 156 -9.73 -26.78 17.38
CA ASN A 156 -11.04 -26.51 16.79
C ASN A 156 -11.01 -25.43 15.69
N ILE A 157 -9.86 -24.81 15.42
CA ILE A 157 -9.70 -23.81 14.37
C ILE A 157 -8.67 -24.33 13.37
N GLU A 158 -9.16 -24.73 12.20
CA GLU A 158 -8.28 -25.18 11.13
C GLU A 158 -7.55 -23.98 10.50
N THR A 159 -6.22 -24.04 10.45
CA THR A 159 -5.37 -23.05 9.77
C THR A 159 -4.96 -23.58 8.40
N CYS A 160 -4.69 -22.69 7.43
CA CYS A 160 -4.34 -23.06 6.05
C CYS A 160 -5.42 -23.92 5.36
N SER A 161 -6.70 -23.68 5.68
CA SER A 161 -7.81 -24.51 5.20
C SER A 161 -8.38 -24.04 3.87
N GLU A 162 -8.63 -24.98 2.96
CA GLU A 162 -9.43 -24.74 1.73
C GLU A 162 -10.90 -24.43 2.06
N GLU A 163 -11.43 -24.95 3.16
CA GLU A 163 -12.79 -24.62 3.61
C GLU A 163 -12.87 -23.14 3.99
N ASN A 164 -11.87 -22.65 4.74
CA ASN A 164 -11.78 -21.24 5.11
C ASN A 164 -11.52 -20.35 3.89
N TRP A 165 -10.79 -20.83 2.88
CA TRP A 165 -10.61 -20.12 1.62
C TRP A 165 -11.97 -19.85 0.95
N ASN A 166 -12.78 -20.89 0.79
CA ASN A 166 -14.11 -20.77 0.19
C ASN A 166 -15.03 -19.84 1.00
N LYS A 167 -15.00 -19.93 2.34
CA LYS A 167 -15.74 -19.00 3.23
C LYS A 167 -15.29 -17.55 3.03
N ALA A 168 -13.99 -17.32 2.94
CA ALA A 168 -13.42 -16.00 2.70
C ALA A 168 -13.90 -15.43 1.37
N GLN A 169 -13.76 -16.18 0.26
CA GLN A 169 -14.18 -15.71 -1.07
C GLN A 169 -15.68 -15.37 -1.12
N GLN A 170 -16.54 -16.19 -0.49
CA GLN A 170 -17.97 -15.91 -0.41
C GLN A 170 -18.27 -14.64 0.39
N GLY A 171 -17.60 -14.44 1.53
CA GLY A 171 -17.82 -13.26 2.35
C GLY A 171 -17.24 -11.98 1.74
N ILE A 172 -16.09 -12.06 1.06
CA ILE A 172 -15.52 -10.94 0.30
C ILE A 172 -16.46 -10.55 -0.85
N LYS A 173 -17.04 -11.53 -1.56
CA LYS A 173 -18.09 -11.26 -2.57
C LYS A 173 -19.27 -10.50 -1.98
N LYS A 174 -19.74 -10.89 -0.79
CA LYS A 174 -20.82 -10.16 -0.08
C LYS A 174 -20.42 -8.72 0.29
N LEU A 175 -19.16 -8.47 0.65
CA LEU A 175 -18.66 -7.11 0.88
C LEU A 175 -18.66 -6.30 -0.41
N ALA A 176 -18.14 -6.88 -1.49
CA ALA A 176 -18.09 -6.24 -2.81
C ALA A 176 -19.49 -5.89 -3.32
N ASP A 177 -20.45 -6.82 -3.21
CA ASP A 177 -21.87 -6.64 -3.58
C ASP A 177 -22.55 -5.53 -2.77
N LYS A 178 -22.06 -5.23 -1.55
CA LYS A 178 -22.53 -4.13 -0.70
C LYS A 178 -21.87 -2.78 -1.00
N GLY A 179 -20.93 -2.73 -1.94
CA GLY A 179 -20.25 -1.50 -2.34
C GLY A 179 -18.86 -1.28 -1.74
N ASP A 180 -18.28 -2.26 -1.03
CA ASP A 180 -16.91 -2.14 -0.54
C ASP A 180 -15.91 -2.15 -1.72
N LEU A 181 -15.29 -1.00 -1.99
CA LEU A 181 -14.39 -0.79 -3.13
C LEU A 181 -13.08 -1.60 -2.98
N SER A 182 -12.57 -1.77 -1.76
CA SER A 182 -11.38 -2.57 -1.50
C SER A 182 -11.64 -4.06 -1.76
N ALA A 183 -12.81 -4.57 -1.36
CA ALA A 183 -13.25 -5.92 -1.67
C ALA A 183 -13.50 -6.13 -3.17
N GLN A 184 -14.13 -5.16 -3.84
CA GLN A 184 -14.29 -5.20 -5.31
C GLN A 184 -12.94 -5.30 -6.01
N TYR A 185 -11.95 -4.50 -5.58
CA TYR A 185 -10.62 -4.55 -6.15
C TYR A 185 -9.86 -5.85 -5.83
N TYR A 186 -9.98 -6.37 -4.61
CA TYR A 186 -9.42 -7.68 -4.28
C TYR A 186 -9.93 -8.76 -5.25
N LEU A 187 -11.24 -8.81 -5.50
CA LEU A 187 -11.84 -9.78 -6.43
C LEU A 187 -11.38 -9.55 -7.87
N LEU A 188 -11.28 -8.28 -8.30
CA LEU A 188 -10.76 -7.92 -9.63
C LEU A 188 -9.32 -8.42 -9.82
N LYS A 189 -8.46 -8.23 -8.81
CA LYS A 189 -7.08 -8.72 -8.83
C LYS A 189 -7.05 -10.25 -8.83
N ARG A 190 -7.93 -10.89 -8.06
CA ARG A 190 -8.02 -12.35 -7.99
C ARG A 190 -8.47 -12.97 -9.31
N GLU A 191 -9.45 -12.40 -10.00
CA GLU A 191 -9.92 -12.83 -11.33
C GLU A 191 -8.74 -12.93 -12.31
N ARG A 192 -7.81 -11.95 -12.29
CA ARG A 192 -6.61 -11.95 -13.13
C ARG A 192 -5.56 -12.97 -12.71
N ILE A 193 -5.39 -13.23 -11.42
CA ILE A 193 -4.45 -14.23 -10.92
C ILE A 193 -4.92 -15.64 -11.30
N ASP A 194 -6.22 -15.91 -11.15
CA ASP A 194 -6.81 -17.21 -11.44
C ASP A 194 -6.96 -17.45 -12.95
N ASN A 195 -7.04 -16.38 -13.75
CA ASN A 195 -7.14 -16.44 -15.22
C ASN A 195 -6.02 -15.60 -15.85
N PRO A 196 -4.79 -16.15 -15.93
CA PRO A 196 -3.62 -15.39 -16.38
C PRO A 196 -3.60 -15.11 -17.89
N GLU A 197 -4.47 -15.75 -18.67
CA GLU A 197 -4.64 -15.46 -20.09
C GLU A 197 -5.31 -14.10 -20.29
N GLU A 198 -4.49 -13.06 -20.52
CA GLU A 198 -4.98 -11.71 -20.77
C GLU A 198 -5.29 -11.51 -22.25
N THR A 199 -6.58 -11.37 -22.58
CA THR A 199 -7.06 -10.89 -23.89
C THR A 199 -7.25 -9.39 -23.88
N ARG A 200 -7.30 -8.74 -25.07
CA ARG A 200 -7.61 -7.31 -25.16
C ARG A 200 -8.94 -6.95 -24.49
N GLU A 201 -9.96 -7.77 -24.67
CA GLU A 201 -11.28 -7.56 -24.04
C GLU A 201 -11.21 -7.63 -22.51
N SER A 202 -10.51 -8.65 -21.97
CA SER A 202 -10.34 -8.78 -20.52
C SER A 202 -9.54 -7.62 -19.92
N ARG A 203 -8.55 -7.10 -20.66
CA ARG A 203 -7.77 -5.93 -20.28
C ARG A 203 -8.62 -4.65 -20.32
N ASP A 204 -9.40 -4.42 -21.37
CA ASP A 204 -10.33 -3.28 -21.45
C ASP A 204 -11.29 -3.25 -20.26
N LYS A 205 -11.86 -4.41 -19.91
CA LYS A 205 -12.74 -4.56 -18.74
C LYS A 205 -11.99 -4.20 -17.46
N TYR A 206 -10.77 -4.72 -17.28
CA TYR A 206 -9.93 -4.41 -16.13
C TYR A 206 -9.63 -2.91 -16.00
N ILE A 207 -9.23 -2.24 -17.09
CA ILE A 207 -8.96 -0.80 -17.10
C ILE A 207 -10.21 0.03 -16.79
N LYS A 208 -11.37 -0.35 -17.33
CA LYS A 208 -12.65 0.30 -17.01
C LYS A 208 -13.00 0.17 -15.53
N GLU A 209 -12.75 -0.99 -14.92
CA GLU A 209 -12.94 -1.15 -13.47
C GLU A 209 -11.96 -0.33 -12.64
N ILE A 210 -10.68 -0.20 -13.06
CA ILE A 210 -9.74 0.74 -12.42
C ILE A 210 -10.28 2.17 -12.46
N ILE A 211 -10.81 2.61 -13.61
CA ILE A 211 -11.40 3.95 -13.76
C ILE A 211 -12.60 4.10 -12.84
N ARG A 212 -13.54 3.15 -12.83
CA ARG A 212 -14.73 3.17 -11.97
C ARG A 212 -14.38 3.24 -10.47
N LEU A 213 -13.35 2.51 -10.05
CA LEU A 213 -12.86 2.55 -8.66
C LEU A 213 -12.23 3.91 -8.32
N ALA A 214 -11.49 4.49 -9.27
CA ALA A 214 -10.90 5.82 -9.13
C ALA A 214 -11.95 6.95 -9.10
N GLU A 215 -13.07 6.81 -9.83
CA GLU A 215 -14.23 7.71 -9.72
C GLU A 215 -14.87 7.67 -8.32
N GLY A 216 -14.76 6.54 -7.62
CA GLY A 216 -15.10 6.39 -6.20
C GLY A 216 -14.01 6.89 -5.24
N HIS A 217 -12.98 7.59 -5.72
CA HIS A 217 -11.80 8.05 -4.96
C HIS A 217 -10.96 6.94 -4.31
N TYR A 218 -11.14 5.68 -4.74
CA TYR A 218 -10.29 4.57 -4.33
C TYR A 218 -9.16 4.38 -5.36
N TYR A 219 -8.01 5.00 -5.08
CA TYR A 219 -6.90 5.14 -6.04
C TYR A 219 -5.84 4.03 -6.01
N LYS A 220 -5.95 3.06 -5.09
CA LYS A 220 -5.03 1.91 -5.04
C LYS A 220 -4.95 1.12 -6.36
N PRO A 221 -6.06 0.82 -7.06
CA PRO A 221 -6.01 0.15 -8.37
C PRO A 221 -5.27 0.99 -9.42
N LEU A 222 -5.44 2.32 -9.37
CA LEU A 222 -4.77 3.25 -10.27
C LEU A 222 -3.25 3.26 -10.00
N LYS A 223 -2.85 3.27 -8.73
CA LYS A 223 -1.44 3.19 -8.32
C LYS A 223 -0.79 1.88 -8.76
N ASP A 224 -1.46 0.74 -8.53
CA ASP A 224 -0.97 -0.58 -8.95
C ASP A 224 -0.84 -0.66 -10.48
N TYR A 225 -1.77 -0.05 -11.23
CA TYR A 225 -1.66 0.08 -12.69
C TYR A 225 -0.43 0.92 -13.10
N VAL A 226 -0.25 2.10 -12.49
CA VAL A 226 0.89 2.98 -12.76
C VAL A 226 2.22 2.27 -12.49
N ASP A 227 2.33 1.54 -11.39
CA ASP A 227 3.54 0.76 -11.07
C ASP A 227 3.84 -0.31 -12.13
N SER A 228 2.81 -0.86 -12.78
CA SER A 228 2.98 -1.87 -13.83
C SER A 228 3.54 -1.32 -15.15
N ILE A 229 3.41 -0.01 -15.39
CA ILE A 229 3.86 0.67 -16.62
C ILE A 229 5.09 1.57 -16.41
N PHE A 230 5.63 1.57 -15.19
CA PHE A 230 6.86 2.24 -14.82
C PHE A 230 7.99 1.26 -14.54
N GLU A 231 9.22 1.74 -14.65
CA GLU A 231 10.42 1.02 -14.29
C GLU A 231 11.45 1.94 -13.64
N ARG A 232 12.36 1.37 -12.85
CA ARG A 232 13.52 2.10 -12.33
C ARG A 232 14.75 1.83 -13.19
N LYS A 233 15.35 2.88 -13.73
CA LYS A 233 16.62 2.76 -14.46
C LYS A 233 17.72 2.28 -13.51
N VAL A 234 18.40 1.20 -13.90
CA VAL A 234 19.45 0.54 -13.09
C VAL A 234 20.55 1.52 -12.67
N LYS A 235 20.93 2.47 -13.54
CA LYS A 235 22.09 3.34 -13.33
C LYS A 235 21.90 4.36 -12.20
N ASP A 236 20.69 4.90 -12.04
CA ASP A 236 20.44 6.05 -11.17
C ASP A 236 19.11 5.97 -10.40
N SER A 237 18.46 4.80 -10.43
CA SER A 237 17.17 4.52 -9.79
C SER A 237 16.03 5.45 -10.22
N GLN A 238 16.22 6.21 -11.31
CA GLN A 238 15.21 7.12 -11.83
C GLN A 238 13.98 6.34 -12.28
N LEU A 239 12.84 6.78 -11.79
CA LEU A 239 11.53 6.28 -12.20
C LEU A 239 11.21 6.85 -13.59
N THR A 240 10.96 5.96 -14.56
CA THR A 240 10.58 6.34 -15.94
C THR A 240 9.48 5.42 -16.47
N GLY A 241 8.61 5.95 -17.32
CA GLY A 241 7.62 5.12 -18.01
C GLY A 241 8.28 4.23 -19.06
N LYS A 242 7.65 3.10 -19.36
CA LYS A 242 8.11 2.18 -20.43
C LYS A 242 8.14 2.85 -21.81
N THR A 243 7.28 3.83 -22.04
CA THR A 243 7.31 4.74 -23.19
C THR A 243 7.00 6.18 -22.73
N PRO A 244 7.35 7.22 -23.51
CA PRO A 244 6.98 8.60 -23.19
C PRO A 244 5.47 8.83 -23.03
N GLU A 245 4.64 8.13 -23.81
CA GLU A 245 3.19 8.24 -23.76
C GLU A 245 2.61 7.60 -22.49
N LEU A 246 3.14 6.44 -22.09
CA LEU A 246 2.80 5.78 -20.83
C LEU A 246 3.30 6.57 -19.62
N GLU A 247 4.47 7.21 -19.72
CA GLU A 247 4.97 8.12 -18.70
C GLU A 247 4.01 9.29 -18.49
N LYS A 248 3.60 9.96 -19.58
CA LYS A 248 2.64 11.05 -19.52
C LYS A 248 1.30 10.58 -18.93
N LEU A 249 0.78 9.45 -19.40
CA LEU A 249 -0.46 8.87 -18.89
C LEU A 249 -0.40 8.71 -17.36
N ALA A 250 0.64 8.04 -16.85
CA ALA A 250 0.70 7.75 -15.43
C ALA A 250 0.93 9.01 -14.57
N VAL A 251 1.69 9.98 -15.06
CA VAL A 251 1.83 11.29 -14.39
C VAL A 251 0.48 12.00 -14.30
N ASP A 252 -0.30 12.05 -15.38
CA ASP A 252 -1.65 12.65 -15.38
C ASP A 252 -2.57 11.92 -14.37
N LEU A 253 -2.53 10.58 -14.34
CA LEU A 253 -3.31 9.76 -13.40
C LEU A 253 -2.91 10.00 -11.94
N MET A 254 -1.62 10.10 -11.65
CA MET A 254 -1.11 10.38 -10.30
C MET A 254 -1.37 11.82 -9.87
N MET A 255 -1.37 12.78 -10.80
CA MET A 255 -1.79 14.16 -10.52
C MET A 255 -3.25 14.21 -10.06
N ILE A 256 -4.15 13.45 -10.71
CA ILE A 256 -5.56 13.34 -10.29
C ILE A 256 -5.66 12.70 -8.90
N ALA A 257 -4.99 11.58 -8.65
CA ALA A 257 -5.05 10.95 -7.32
C ALA A 257 -4.46 11.87 -6.22
N ALA A 258 -3.36 12.56 -6.50
CA ALA A 258 -2.75 13.52 -5.59
C ALA A 258 -3.65 14.75 -5.35
N SER A 259 -4.41 15.21 -6.35
CA SER A 259 -5.35 16.32 -6.18
C SER A 259 -6.53 15.97 -5.26
N HIS A 260 -6.83 14.67 -5.12
CA HIS A 260 -7.78 14.09 -4.18
C HIS A 260 -7.11 13.49 -2.94
N ASN A 261 -5.98 14.07 -2.51
CA ASN A 261 -5.34 13.81 -1.23
C ASN A 261 -4.79 12.38 -1.04
N TYR A 262 -4.58 11.61 -2.12
CA TYR A 262 -4.01 10.27 -2.03
C TYR A 262 -2.48 10.29 -1.85
N ILE A 263 -2.00 10.04 -0.62
CA ILE A 263 -0.57 10.06 -0.24
C ILE A 263 0.33 9.22 -1.17
N PRO A 264 0.00 7.98 -1.56
CA PRO A 264 0.87 7.21 -2.44
C PRO A 264 1.09 7.85 -3.82
N ALA A 265 0.14 8.64 -4.32
CA ALA A 265 0.33 9.40 -5.56
C ALA A 265 1.20 10.65 -5.34
N ILE A 266 1.07 11.33 -4.19
CA ILE A 266 1.95 12.44 -3.81
C ILE A 266 3.40 11.96 -3.73
N ASN A 267 3.66 10.87 -3.01
CA ASN A 267 4.99 10.29 -2.88
C ASN A 267 5.54 9.79 -4.23
N PHE A 268 4.68 9.21 -5.08
CA PHE A 268 5.07 8.85 -6.44
C PHE A 268 5.54 10.05 -7.27
N LEU A 269 4.80 11.16 -7.26
CA LEU A 269 5.14 12.35 -8.03
C LEU A 269 6.44 13.00 -7.54
N ILE A 270 6.67 13.01 -6.21
CA ILE A 270 7.93 13.47 -5.62
C ILE A 270 9.10 12.60 -6.06
N ASP A 271 8.97 11.27 -5.96
CA ASP A 271 10.00 10.32 -6.42
C ASP A 271 10.23 10.44 -7.93
N TYR A 272 9.19 10.56 -8.75
CA TYR A 272 9.35 10.79 -10.19
C TYR A 272 10.15 12.07 -10.48
N GLN A 273 9.87 13.15 -9.76
CA GLN A 273 10.50 14.47 -9.97
C GLN A 273 11.75 14.72 -9.13
N TRP A 274 12.25 13.75 -8.35
CA TRP A 274 13.22 13.98 -7.26
C TRP A 274 14.50 14.75 -7.63
N LYS A 275 14.91 14.70 -8.91
CA LYS A 275 16.08 15.43 -9.42
C LYS A 275 15.83 16.89 -9.78
N THR A 276 14.60 17.23 -10.13
CA THR A 276 14.20 18.54 -10.68
C THR A 276 13.17 19.26 -9.84
N ILE A 277 12.59 18.58 -8.84
CA ILE A 277 11.58 19.14 -7.95
C ILE A 277 12.15 20.33 -7.17
N SER A 278 11.38 21.41 -7.14
CA SER A 278 11.70 22.61 -6.36
C SER A 278 11.39 22.39 -4.88
N ILE A 279 12.16 23.06 -4.01
CA ILE A 279 11.94 23.10 -2.56
C ILE A 279 10.53 23.62 -2.18
N ASN A 280 9.97 24.52 -3.00
CA ASN A 280 8.64 25.10 -2.78
C ASN A 280 7.53 24.34 -3.54
N ASN A 281 7.78 23.09 -3.96
CA ASN A 281 6.76 22.31 -4.64
C ASN A 281 5.61 21.98 -3.66
N PRO A 282 4.35 22.28 -4.02
CA PRO A 282 3.20 22.12 -3.12
C PRO A 282 2.94 20.66 -2.69
N LEU A 283 3.51 19.67 -3.39
CA LEU A 283 3.40 18.26 -3.00
C LEU A 283 3.99 17.98 -1.61
N PHE A 284 5.06 18.70 -1.22
CA PHE A 284 5.68 18.51 0.10
C PHE A 284 4.75 18.95 1.22
N ASP A 285 4.23 20.18 1.13
CA ASP A 285 3.27 20.70 2.11
C ASP A 285 2.02 19.82 2.13
N LYS A 286 1.50 19.45 0.95
CA LYS A 286 0.31 18.60 0.86
C LYS A 286 0.49 17.25 1.55
N GLY A 287 1.56 16.52 1.25
CA GLY A 287 1.81 15.22 1.88
C GLY A 287 2.08 15.35 3.39
N MET A 288 2.85 16.37 3.80
CA MET A 288 3.11 16.65 5.22
C MET A 288 1.82 16.94 6.00
N MET A 289 0.93 17.77 5.45
CA MET A 289 -0.37 18.09 6.07
C MET A 289 -1.33 16.89 6.11
N LEU A 290 -1.14 15.91 5.22
CA LEU A 290 -1.84 14.62 5.26
C LEU A 290 -1.14 13.59 6.16
N GLY A 291 -0.11 13.99 6.91
CA GLY A 291 0.59 13.13 7.86
C GLY A 291 1.50 12.07 7.23
N SER A 292 2.00 12.33 6.01
CA SER A 292 2.93 11.45 5.28
C SER A 292 4.37 11.60 5.80
N GLY A 293 4.85 10.58 6.51
CA GLY A 293 6.26 10.50 6.93
C GLY A 293 7.20 10.32 5.74
N GLY A 294 6.74 9.60 4.70
CA GLY A 294 7.47 9.41 3.45
C GLY A 294 7.70 10.73 2.71
N THR A 295 6.72 11.63 2.69
CA THR A 295 6.87 12.96 2.06
C THR A 295 7.93 13.80 2.76
N VAL A 296 7.93 13.85 4.10
CA VAL A 296 8.92 14.62 4.86
C VAL A 296 10.32 13.98 4.74
N SER A 297 10.38 12.65 4.70
CA SER A 297 11.60 11.88 4.40
C SER A 297 12.21 12.25 3.05
N TRP A 298 11.39 12.34 1.99
CA TRP A 298 11.82 12.80 0.67
C TRP A 298 12.34 14.24 0.70
N LEU A 299 11.61 15.16 1.34
CA LEU A 299 12.00 16.56 1.47
C LEU A 299 13.40 16.70 2.08
N LEU A 300 13.64 16.05 3.22
CA LEU A 300 14.92 16.06 3.92
C LEU A 300 16.01 15.34 3.11
N THR A 301 15.68 14.26 2.41
CA THR A 301 16.65 13.50 1.61
C THR A 301 17.13 14.30 0.39
N ILE A 302 16.24 15.06 -0.25
CA ILE A 302 16.55 15.85 -1.43
C ILE A 302 17.32 17.11 -1.04
N PHE A 303 16.87 17.85 -0.01
CA PHE A 303 17.34 19.21 0.29
C PHE A 303 18.29 19.33 1.50
N ALA A 304 18.34 18.34 2.40
CA ALA A 304 19.28 18.31 3.54
C ALA A 304 20.47 17.35 3.29
N LYS A 305 21.15 17.48 2.15
CA LYS A 305 22.33 16.66 1.82
C LYS A 305 23.56 17.21 2.53
N HIS A 306 24.29 16.39 3.30
CA HIS A 306 25.44 16.83 4.13
C HIS A 306 26.41 17.81 3.45
N ASN A 307 26.77 17.56 2.18
CA ASN A 307 27.80 18.34 1.49
C ASN A 307 27.24 19.43 0.55
N LYS A 308 25.92 19.47 0.37
CA LYS A 308 25.23 20.38 -0.57
C LYS A 308 23.82 20.71 -0.06
N SER A 309 23.71 20.98 1.24
CA SER A 309 22.42 21.26 1.87
C SER A 309 21.90 22.58 1.32
N ILE A 310 20.67 22.55 0.83
CA ILE A 310 19.92 23.76 0.48
C ILE A 310 19.26 24.33 1.74
N PHE A 311 18.83 23.44 2.64
CA PHE A 311 18.28 23.85 3.94
C PHE A 311 19.34 24.36 4.90
N SER A 312 18.98 25.41 5.64
CA SER A 312 19.63 25.86 6.86
C SER A 312 19.42 24.85 8.00
N GLN A 313 20.24 24.94 9.05
CA GLN A 313 20.06 24.08 10.24
C GLN A 313 18.72 24.30 10.94
N ARG A 314 18.18 25.53 10.86
CA ARG A 314 16.83 25.86 11.33
C ARG A 314 15.77 25.06 10.57
N GLU A 315 15.82 25.03 9.24
CA GLU A 315 14.86 24.28 8.41
C GLU A 315 15.02 22.77 8.60
N ILE A 316 16.26 22.27 8.68
CA ILE A 316 16.51 20.85 8.96
C ILE A 316 15.89 20.47 10.31
N TYR A 317 16.13 21.26 11.35
CA TYR A 317 15.54 21.02 12.67
C TYR A 317 14.01 21.02 12.60
N PHE A 318 13.41 22.04 11.99
CA PHE A 318 11.95 22.15 11.83
C PHE A 318 11.32 20.93 11.14
N TYR A 319 11.80 20.55 9.95
CA TYR A 319 11.22 19.42 9.20
C TYR A 319 11.55 18.07 9.86
N ALA A 320 12.72 17.92 10.48
CA ALA A 320 13.06 16.71 11.21
C ALA A 320 12.19 16.52 12.46
N SER A 321 11.84 17.60 13.17
CA SER A 321 10.90 17.56 14.29
C SER A 321 9.47 17.22 13.83
N ILE A 322 9.03 17.70 12.66
CA ILE A 322 7.74 17.27 12.07
C ILE A 322 7.77 15.78 11.71
N TYR A 323 8.87 15.30 11.12
CA TYR A 323 9.03 13.87 10.83
C TYR A 323 8.96 13.02 12.10
N GLU A 324 9.64 13.44 13.17
CA GLU A 324 9.57 12.77 14.47
C GLU A 324 8.16 12.80 15.05
N PHE A 325 7.45 13.93 14.97
CA PHE A 325 6.05 14.01 15.41
C PHE A 325 5.15 13.00 14.69
N ILE A 326 5.26 12.94 13.35
CA ILE A 326 4.44 12.06 12.52
C ILE A 326 4.78 10.59 12.82
N THR A 327 6.07 10.24 12.79
CA THR A 327 6.53 8.84 12.74
C THR A 327 7.00 8.28 14.08
N GLY A 328 7.17 9.12 15.10
CA GLY A 328 7.84 8.77 16.35
C GLY A 328 9.34 8.52 16.21
N ASN A 329 9.93 8.79 15.04
CA ASN A 329 11.31 8.46 14.73
C ASN A 329 12.18 9.72 14.58
N ASN A 330 13.21 9.85 15.42
CA ASN A 330 14.11 11.01 15.42
C ASN A 330 15.31 10.88 14.46
N ARG A 331 15.31 9.92 13.53
CA ARG A 331 16.44 9.62 12.63
C ARG A 331 17.01 10.86 11.95
N TYR A 332 16.18 11.78 11.48
CA TYR A 332 16.68 12.97 10.78
C TYR A 332 17.26 14.04 11.72
N LEU A 333 16.78 14.15 12.96
CA LEU A 333 17.44 14.96 13.96
C LEU A 333 18.85 14.41 14.25
N VAL A 334 18.97 13.09 14.37
CA VAL A 334 20.27 12.43 14.63
C VAL A 334 21.20 12.50 13.42
N THR A 335 20.67 12.30 12.21
CA THR A 335 21.51 12.09 11.01
C THR A 335 21.68 13.32 10.14
N LYS A 336 20.85 14.36 10.25
CA LYS A 336 20.91 15.54 9.36
C LYS A 336 21.19 16.84 10.09
N TYR A 337 20.57 17.03 11.25
CA TYR A 337 20.77 18.22 12.06
C TYR A 337 22.15 18.19 12.71
N LYS A 338 22.82 19.35 12.73
CA LYS A 338 24.13 19.52 13.35
C LYS A 338 23.93 20.00 14.78
N GLU A 339 24.21 19.12 15.73
CA GLU A 339 24.10 19.45 17.16
C GLU A 339 24.91 20.70 17.53
N GLY A 340 24.35 21.53 18.42
CA GLY A 340 24.93 22.81 18.83
C GLY A 340 24.93 23.91 17.76
N SER A 341 24.33 23.69 16.58
CA SER A 341 24.23 24.73 15.54
C SER A 341 23.16 25.78 15.80
N LEU A 342 22.21 25.48 16.70
CA LEU A 342 21.20 26.41 17.19
C LEU A 342 21.34 26.52 18.72
N SER A 343 21.07 27.71 19.24
CA SER A 343 20.89 27.92 20.68
C SER A 343 19.60 27.26 21.18
N GLU A 344 19.50 27.11 22.51
CA GLU A 344 18.29 26.60 23.14
C GLU A 344 17.07 27.49 22.88
N GLU A 345 17.23 28.81 22.94
CA GLU A 345 16.16 29.76 22.66
C GLU A 345 15.66 29.69 21.20
N GLU A 346 16.55 29.41 20.25
CA GLU A 346 16.18 29.22 18.85
C GLU A 346 15.38 27.93 18.66
N ARG A 347 15.81 26.82 19.28
CA ARG A 347 15.07 25.55 19.23
C ARG A 347 13.67 25.69 19.80
N GLN A 348 13.52 26.30 20.97
CA GLN A 348 12.21 26.52 21.60
C GLN A 348 11.25 27.33 20.73
N LYS A 349 11.76 28.32 19.99
CA LYS A 349 10.95 29.07 19.01
C LYS A 349 10.49 28.18 17.86
N ILE A 350 11.39 27.34 17.33
CA ILE A 350 11.08 26.41 16.25
C ILE A 350 10.09 25.35 16.74
N ASP A 351 10.25 24.81 17.94
CA ASP A 351 9.32 23.83 18.53
C ASP A 351 7.92 24.39 18.68
N ALA A 352 7.80 25.67 19.05
CA ALA A 352 6.50 26.37 19.08
C ALA A 352 5.89 26.54 17.68
N GLU A 353 6.69 26.67 16.62
CA GLU A 353 6.21 26.67 15.24
C GLU A 353 5.81 25.26 14.79
N VAL A 354 6.61 24.25 15.11
CA VAL A 354 6.31 22.83 14.84
C VAL A 354 4.98 22.46 15.47
N ALA A 355 4.74 22.80 16.74
CA ALA A 355 3.48 22.53 17.44
C ALA A 355 2.27 23.11 16.69
N LYS A 356 2.35 24.35 16.20
CA LYS A 356 1.26 24.99 15.44
C LYS A 356 0.97 24.29 14.12
N VAL A 357 2.01 23.79 13.46
CA VAL A 357 1.87 23.07 12.19
C VAL A 357 1.31 21.69 12.43
N THR A 358 1.81 20.97 13.43
CA THR A 358 1.38 19.61 13.74
C THR A 358 -0.06 19.54 14.24
N GLU A 359 -0.55 20.58 14.92
CA GLU A 359 -1.97 20.74 15.28
C GLU A 359 -2.91 20.80 14.06
N GLN A 360 -2.41 21.21 12.89
CA GLN A 360 -3.20 21.36 11.67
C GLN A 360 -3.14 20.12 10.77
N ILE A 361 -2.26 19.16 11.06
CA ILE A 361 -2.13 17.94 10.24
C ILE A 361 -3.42 17.13 10.35
N THR A 362 -3.95 16.70 9.21
CA THR A 362 -5.15 15.86 9.09
C THR A 362 -4.77 14.54 8.41
N PRO A 363 -4.34 13.53 9.18
CA PRO A 363 -3.77 12.33 8.58
C PRO A 363 -4.76 11.51 7.75
N MET A 364 -4.44 11.30 6.47
CA MET A 364 -5.20 10.42 5.57
C MET A 364 -4.69 8.98 5.70
N VAL A 365 -5.61 8.01 5.79
CA VAL A 365 -5.29 6.59 5.94
C VAL A 365 -5.64 5.86 4.65
N TYR A 366 -4.64 5.39 3.89
CA TYR A 366 -4.85 4.67 2.63
C TYR A 366 -4.66 3.15 2.77
N ILE A 367 -4.10 2.69 3.89
CA ILE A 367 -4.03 1.26 4.17
C ILE A 367 -5.42 0.73 4.50
N ASP A 368 -5.73 -0.43 3.94
CA ASP A 368 -7.00 -1.12 4.11
C ASP A 368 -6.78 -2.58 4.51
N ARG A 369 -7.88 -3.28 4.79
CA ARG A 369 -7.85 -4.67 5.25
C ARG A 369 -7.25 -5.65 4.25
N PHE A 370 -7.14 -5.29 2.98
CA PHE A 370 -6.52 -6.07 1.91
C PHE A 370 -5.09 -5.65 1.60
N THR A 371 -4.55 -4.67 2.33
CA THR A 371 -3.18 -4.23 2.19
C THR A 371 -2.25 -5.29 2.76
N ASP A 372 -1.27 -5.68 1.94
CA ASP A 372 -0.19 -6.59 2.32
C ASP A 372 0.61 -5.98 3.47
N ARG A 373 1.00 -6.80 4.46
CA ARG A 373 1.67 -6.30 5.67
C ARG A 373 2.97 -5.55 5.39
N THR A 374 3.64 -5.86 4.28
CA THR A 374 4.89 -5.20 3.89
C THR A 374 4.69 -3.75 3.45
N ASN A 375 3.44 -3.37 3.15
CA ASN A 375 3.04 -2.06 2.65
C ASN A 375 2.14 -1.30 3.64
N TRP A 376 2.10 -1.70 4.92
CA TRP A 376 1.32 -0.98 5.93
C TRP A 376 1.93 0.34 6.37
N VAL A 377 3.24 0.54 6.19
CA VAL A 377 3.94 1.75 6.64
C VAL A 377 4.20 2.65 5.44
N ASP A 378 3.87 3.93 5.58
CA ASP A 378 4.26 4.99 4.66
C ASP A 378 5.78 5.22 4.77
N ARG A 379 6.51 4.96 3.68
CA ARG A 379 7.99 4.94 3.65
C ARG A 379 8.57 5.95 2.68
#